data_AF-A0A2V7D856-F1
#
_entry.id   AF-A0A2V7D856-F1
#
_cell.length_a   1.000
_cell.length_b   1.000
_cell.length_c   1.000
_cell.angle_alpha   90.00
_cell.angle_beta   90.00
_cell.angle_gamma   90.00
#
_symmetry.space_group_name_H-M   'P 1'
#
loop_
_entity.id
_entity.type
_entity.pdbx_description
1 polymer ?
#
loop_
_entity_poly.entity_id
_entity_poly.type
_entity_poly.pdbx_seq_one_letter_code
_entity_poly.pdbx_strand_id
1 'polypeptide(L)'
;MIGRWRKRSRTPRASRCSSGRAPIFWPRNTPPRSRDTLRPGVERHHRLARQAPRGPGRSCSAHRSCRALSRHDRGDGAGRIRLRALRAPQLRRDDAPHGHRGRRHVRHPRSRSSPSRLPAREPGKHAESSERAASQRGERPVKYAFPTLPDYLAPGLRLVFVGINPGTRSVVRGHYFSSPNNRFWPAFSASRLASPIRRALGIASLGSDLDRRLLDFGIGFTDVVKRPSPNASTLTDRDVARWAPLCLRRLRRYRPAVACFHGRTAWEHFQRGVLRDVPSTFALGAQSHESGRLGPTRCFVIPNPSGANAHYSVRDLTGWYDRLDDFLSEIGALERVVGALKFRAE
;
A
#
# COMPACT_ATOMS: atom_id res chain seq x y z
N MET A 1 33.10 -41.55 26.10
CA MET A 1 33.98 -41.62 24.91
C MET A 1 33.59 -42.85 24.08
N ILE A 2 33.24 -42.59 22.81
CA ILE A 2 33.24 -43.48 21.64
C ILE A 2 32.53 -44.84 21.75
N GLY A 3 31.26 -44.89 21.29
CA GLY A 3 30.55 -46.12 20.93
C GLY A 3 30.02 -46.04 19.50
N ARG A 4 30.67 -46.76 18.58
CA ARG A 4 30.33 -46.85 17.14
C ARG A 4 29.05 -47.66 16.92
N TRP A 5 28.12 -47.09 16.15
CA TRP A 5 26.90 -47.75 15.66
C TRP A 5 27.20 -48.76 14.54
N ARG A 6 26.70 -49.99 14.70
CA ARG A 6 26.68 -51.05 13.68
C ARG A 6 25.50 -50.87 12.73
N LYS A 7 25.76 -50.95 11.43
CA LYS A 7 24.76 -51.26 10.38
C LYS A 7 24.51 -52.77 10.35
N ARG A 8 23.25 -53.18 10.28
CA ARG A 8 22.85 -54.47 9.70
C ARG A 8 21.75 -54.25 8.66
N SER A 9 21.95 -54.91 7.54
CA SER A 9 21.15 -54.96 6.33
C SER A 9 20.31 -56.24 6.29
N ARG A 10 19.10 -56.15 5.69
CA ARG A 10 18.45 -57.11 4.76
C ARG A 10 18.26 -58.58 5.24
N THR A 11 17.11 -59.26 5.15
CA THR A 11 16.13 -59.55 4.06
C THR A 11 15.27 -60.76 4.55
N PRO A 12 14.36 -61.45 3.79
CA PRO A 12 13.46 -61.11 2.68
C PRO A 12 12.02 -61.76 2.72
N ARG A 13 11.20 -61.45 1.68
CA ARG A 13 10.15 -62.28 0.99
C ARG A 13 8.85 -62.66 1.76
N ALA A 14 7.67 -62.85 1.17
CA ALA A 14 7.09 -62.55 -0.15
C ALA A 14 5.59 -62.93 -0.17
N SER A 15 4.78 -62.09 -0.83
CA SER A 15 3.78 -62.42 -1.88
C SER A 15 2.54 -63.29 -1.61
N ARG A 16 1.36 -62.72 -1.87
CA ARG A 16 0.38 -62.97 -2.99
C ARG A 16 -0.95 -62.31 -2.57
N CYS A 17 -1.56 -61.35 -3.27
CA CYS A 17 -2.00 -61.16 -4.66
C CYS A 17 -3.34 -61.85 -5.01
N SER A 18 -4.40 -61.02 -5.11
CA SER A 18 -5.64 -61.09 -5.92
C SER A 18 -6.75 -60.36 -5.14
N SER A 19 -7.62 -59.50 -5.64
CA SER A 19 -8.12 -59.19 -7.00
C SER A 19 -9.12 -58.03 -6.86
N GLY A 20 -9.36 -57.26 -7.93
CA GLY A 20 -10.63 -56.53 -8.12
C GLY A 20 -10.53 -55.00 -8.13
N ARG A 21 -10.40 -54.42 -9.33
CA ARG A 21 -10.73 -53.02 -9.62
C ARG A 21 -12.22 -52.92 -9.95
N ALA A 22 -12.91 -51.91 -9.42
CA ALA A 22 -14.14 -51.37 -10.00
C ALA A 22 -14.26 -49.86 -9.67
N PRO A 23 -14.85 -49.05 -10.57
CA PRO A 23 -14.81 -47.58 -10.52
C PRO A 23 -15.94 -46.97 -9.68
N ILE A 24 -15.67 -45.83 -9.04
CA ILE A 24 -16.67 -45.06 -8.30
C ILE A 24 -17.42 -44.14 -9.28
N PHE A 25 -18.68 -44.47 -9.52
CA PHE A 25 -19.65 -43.73 -10.32
C PHE A 25 -20.35 -42.69 -9.42
N TRP A 26 -20.42 -41.43 -9.87
CA TRP A 26 -21.16 -40.36 -9.20
C TRP A 26 -22.63 -40.38 -9.65
N PRO A 27 -23.63 -40.44 -8.74
CA PRO A 27 -25.01 -40.23 -9.15
C PRO A 27 -25.32 -38.73 -9.29
N ARG A 28 -25.78 -38.35 -10.49
CA ARG A 28 -26.57 -37.15 -10.73
C ARG A 28 -27.97 -37.36 -10.13
N ASN A 29 -28.49 -36.38 -9.39
CA ASN A 29 -29.92 -36.28 -9.15
C ASN A 29 -30.40 -34.83 -9.34
N THR A 30 -31.23 -34.67 -10.37
CA THR A 30 -32.09 -33.52 -10.68
C THR A 30 -33.47 -33.72 -10.04
N PRO A 31 -34.25 -32.66 -9.80
CA PRO A 31 -35.38 -32.65 -8.85
C PRO A 31 -36.71 -33.09 -9.48
N PRO A 32 -37.73 -33.42 -8.67
CA PRO A 32 -39.08 -33.65 -9.17
C PRO A 32 -39.85 -32.34 -9.39
N ARG A 33 -40.57 -32.30 -10.52
CA ARG A 33 -41.67 -31.38 -10.82
C ARG A 33 -42.98 -31.93 -10.25
N SER A 34 -43.86 -31.05 -9.75
CA SER A 34 -45.30 -31.29 -9.69
C SER A 34 -46.08 -30.11 -10.29
N ARG A 35 -47.14 -30.49 -11.03
CA ARG A 35 -48.04 -29.71 -11.89
C ARG A 35 -49.04 -28.84 -11.12
N ASP A 36 -49.27 -27.62 -11.59
CA ASP A 36 -50.49 -27.06 -12.22
C ASP A 36 -51.78 -27.01 -11.40
N THR A 37 -52.27 -25.79 -11.14
CA THR A 37 -53.68 -25.40 -11.33
C THR A 37 -53.79 -23.95 -11.82
N LEU A 38 -54.16 -23.82 -13.10
CA LEU A 38 -55.18 -22.96 -13.72
C LEU A 38 -55.15 -21.40 -13.63
N ARG A 39 -55.11 -20.85 -14.86
CA ARG A 39 -55.36 -19.50 -15.46
C ARG A 39 -56.78 -18.92 -15.18
N PRO A 40 -57.19 -17.68 -15.60
CA PRO A 40 -56.78 -16.94 -16.83
C PRO A 40 -56.67 -15.39 -16.78
N GLY A 41 -55.86 -14.80 -17.70
CA GLY A 41 -56.32 -13.80 -18.69
C GLY A 41 -56.04 -12.35 -18.21
N VAL A 42 -55.69 -11.32 -18.98
CA VAL A 42 -55.82 -10.96 -20.40
C VAL A 42 -54.86 -9.78 -20.69
N GLU A 43 -54.38 -9.72 -21.95
CA GLU A 43 -53.91 -8.57 -22.74
C GLU A 43 -52.55 -7.84 -22.58
N ARG A 44 -52.02 -7.55 -23.77
CA ARG A 44 -50.80 -6.83 -24.15
C ARG A 44 -51.15 -5.34 -24.29
N HIS A 45 -50.17 -4.43 -24.20
CA HIS A 45 -49.94 -3.39 -25.23
C HIS A 45 -48.65 -2.59 -24.96
N HIS A 46 -47.81 -2.57 -25.99
CA HIS A 46 -46.89 -1.54 -26.52
C HIS A 46 -46.26 -0.40 -25.66
N ARG A 47 -44.97 -0.20 -25.98
CA ARG A 47 -44.12 1.01 -25.87
C ARG A 47 -44.88 2.33 -25.82
N LEU A 48 -44.36 3.28 -25.02
CA LEU A 48 -43.97 4.62 -25.49
C LEU A 48 -43.09 5.35 -24.46
N ALA A 49 -42.10 6.09 -24.97
CA ALA A 49 -41.14 6.91 -24.25
C ALA A 49 -41.76 8.25 -23.78
N ARG A 50 -41.32 8.77 -22.63
CA ARG A 50 -41.42 10.19 -22.21
C ARG A 50 -40.22 10.49 -21.30
N GLN A 51 -39.19 11.20 -21.77
CA GLN A 51 -39.01 12.66 -21.77
C GLN A 51 -39.12 13.31 -20.38
N ALA A 52 -37.96 13.74 -19.87
CA ALA A 52 -37.79 14.61 -18.70
C ALA A 52 -37.83 16.09 -19.13
N PRO A 53 -38.39 17.00 -18.33
CA PRO A 53 -38.25 18.42 -18.58
C PRO A 53 -37.01 19.01 -17.90
N ARG A 54 -36.26 19.79 -18.69
CA ARG A 54 -35.26 20.76 -18.26
C ARG A 54 -35.90 22.15 -18.10
N GLY A 55 -35.35 22.93 -17.16
CA GLY A 55 -35.23 24.39 -17.29
C GLY A 55 -35.68 25.18 -16.04
N PRO A 56 -35.31 26.47 -15.94
CA PRO A 56 -34.05 27.11 -16.35
C PRO A 56 -33.38 27.89 -15.20
N GLY A 57 -32.10 28.21 -15.37
CA GLY A 57 -31.40 29.14 -14.48
C GLY A 57 -31.65 30.61 -14.85
N ARG A 58 -31.34 31.51 -13.91
CA ARG A 58 -30.60 32.77 -14.14
C ARG A 58 -30.27 33.44 -12.81
N SER A 59 -29.03 33.92 -12.77
CA SER A 59 -28.40 34.77 -11.76
C SER A 59 -28.97 36.19 -11.75
N CYS A 60 -28.88 36.88 -10.61
CA CYS A 60 -28.37 38.26 -10.55
C CYS A 60 -28.01 38.68 -9.12
N SER A 61 -26.88 39.36 -9.03
CA SER A 61 -26.23 40.02 -7.90
C SER A 61 -26.88 41.37 -7.55
N ALA A 62 -26.85 41.77 -6.26
CA ALA A 62 -26.19 42.99 -5.75
C ALA A 62 -26.81 43.57 -4.46
N HIS A 63 -25.89 43.82 -3.51
CA HIS A 63 -25.75 44.99 -2.61
C HIS A 63 -26.77 45.44 -1.55
N ARG A 64 -26.18 45.63 -0.34
CA ARG A 64 -26.36 46.72 0.66
C ARG A 64 -27.71 46.70 1.40
N SER A 65 -27.87 47.14 2.65
CA SER A 65 -27.04 47.56 3.80
C SER A 65 -28.05 48.01 4.87
N CYS A 66 -27.85 47.70 6.16
CA CYS A 66 -28.40 48.40 7.36
C CYS A 66 -27.77 47.68 8.59
N ARG A 67 -26.86 48.23 9.41
CA ARG A 67 -26.98 49.33 10.43
C ARG A 67 -28.33 49.29 11.14
N ALA A 68 -28.50 49.34 12.46
CA ALA A 68 -27.67 49.45 13.67
C ALA A 68 -28.60 48.95 14.83
N LEU A 69 -28.14 48.56 16.02
CA LEU A 69 -27.95 49.48 17.15
C LEU A 69 -27.43 48.72 18.39
N SER A 70 -26.61 49.46 19.12
CA SER A 70 -25.82 49.14 20.31
C SER A 70 -26.61 48.92 21.60
N ARG A 71 -26.02 48.22 22.58
CA ARG A 71 -25.89 48.72 23.97
C ARG A 71 -24.57 48.27 24.61
N HIS A 72 -23.97 49.23 25.31
CA HIS A 72 -22.75 49.17 26.10
C HIS A 72 -22.92 48.32 27.37
N ASP A 73 -21.81 47.74 27.85
CA ASP A 73 -21.32 48.11 29.19
C ASP A 73 -19.78 48.05 29.28
N ARG A 74 -19.23 48.90 30.15
CA ARG A 74 -17.81 49.27 30.29
C ARG A 74 -17.15 48.55 31.49
N GLY A 75 -15.81 48.57 31.53
CA GLY A 75 -14.99 48.36 32.73
C GLY A 75 -13.72 47.56 32.42
N ASP A 76 -12.68 48.16 31.84
CA ASP A 76 -11.48 48.76 32.49
C ASP A 76 -10.52 47.77 33.18
N GLY A 77 -9.24 47.84 32.80
CA GLY A 77 -8.15 47.13 33.48
C GLY A 77 -6.90 46.92 32.62
N ALA A 78 -6.04 47.94 32.55
CA ALA A 78 -4.88 48.06 31.68
C ALA A 78 -3.68 47.14 32.03
N GLY A 79 -2.93 46.74 31.00
CA GLY A 79 -1.59 46.14 31.11
C GLY A 79 -0.80 46.31 29.81
N ARG A 80 -0.16 47.48 29.63
CA ARG A 80 0.73 47.79 28.50
C ARG A 80 2.11 47.16 28.73
N ILE A 81 2.58 46.31 27.81
CA ILE A 81 4.03 46.12 27.57
C ILE A 81 4.31 46.22 26.06
N ARG A 82 5.35 47.00 25.76
CA ARG A 82 5.76 47.52 24.45
C ARG A 82 6.28 46.43 23.50
N LEU A 83 5.79 46.45 22.26
CA LEU A 83 6.40 45.75 21.12
C LEU A 83 7.73 46.42 20.76
N ARG A 84 8.83 45.66 20.80
CA ARG A 84 10.14 46.09 20.28
C ARG A 84 10.31 45.50 18.89
N ALA A 85 10.26 46.35 17.88
CA ALA A 85 10.58 46.02 16.50
C ALA A 85 12.08 45.69 16.38
N LEU A 86 12.41 44.50 15.89
CA LEU A 86 13.77 44.16 15.47
C LEU A 86 13.92 44.46 13.98
N ARG A 87 14.77 45.44 13.70
CA ARG A 87 15.25 45.83 12.37
C ARG A 87 16.17 44.75 11.80
N ALA A 88 16.00 44.45 10.53
CA ALA A 88 16.95 43.71 9.71
C ALA A 88 18.24 44.52 9.47
N PRO A 89 19.41 43.90 9.33
CA PRO A 89 20.58 44.55 8.76
C PRO A 89 20.59 44.34 7.23
N GLN A 90 20.57 45.45 6.51
CA GLN A 90 21.06 45.53 5.13
C GLN A 90 22.59 45.55 5.15
N LEU A 91 23.23 44.66 4.38
CA LEU A 91 24.60 44.85 3.96
C LEU A 91 24.61 45.36 2.52
N ARG A 92 25.35 46.45 2.36
CA ARG A 92 25.47 47.27 1.17
C ARG A 92 26.26 46.55 0.08
N ARG A 93 25.83 46.82 -1.15
CA ARG A 93 26.65 46.75 -2.37
C ARG A 93 27.50 48.00 -2.42
N ASP A 94 28.74 47.86 -2.88
CA ASP A 94 29.53 48.94 -3.48
C ASP A 94 30.17 48.43 -4.78
N ASP A 95 30.22 49.36 -5.73
CA ASP A 95 30.66 49.41 -7.12
C ASP A 95 32.18 49.11 -7.31
N ALA A 96 32.83 48.94 -8.47
CA ALA A 96 32.55 48.64 -9.88
C ALA A 96 33.96 48.40 -10.55
N PRO A 97 34.31 48.78 -11.79
CA PRO A 97 34.58 47.83 -12.88
C PRO A 97 35.96 47.97 -13.56
N HIS A 98 36.56 46.93 -14.13
CA HIS A 98 37.63 47.06 -15.14
C HIS A 98 37.33 46.20 -16.37
N GLY A 99 37.36 46.82 -17.55
CA GLY A 99 37.14 46.19 -18.84
C GLY A 99 38.37 46.26 -19.74
N HIS A 100 38.40 45.43 -20.77
CA HIS A 100 39.13 45.61 -22.04
C HIS A 100 38.37 44.78 -23.08
N ARG A 101 37.60 45.39 -24.01
CA ARG A 101 37.97 45.98 -25.31
C ARG A 101 38.70 45.05 -26.29
N GLY A 102 37.98 44.72 -27.37
CA GLY A 102 38.47 44.67 -28.76
C GLY A 102 38.47 43.29 -29.40
N ARG A 103 38.13 43.09 -30.68
CA ARG A 103 37.66 43.95 -31.78
C ARG A 103 37.10 43.02 -32.88
N ARG A 104 36.26 43.59 -33.76
CA ARG A 104 35.53 42.98 -34.88
C ARG A 104 36.37 42.80 -36.17
N HIS A 105 35.73 42.10 -37.13
CA HIS A 105 35.86 42.12 -38.60
C HIS A 105 36.67 40.93 -39.19
N VAL A 106 36.36 40.31 -40.34
CA VAL A 106 35.69 40.70 -41.60
C VAL A 106 35.03 39.45 -42.25
N ARG A 107 34.07 39.62 -43.16
CA ARG A 107 33.46 38.58 -44.02
C ARG A 107 34.07 38.52 -45.44
N HIS A 108 34.01 37.30 -46.03
CA HIS A 108 33.80 36.92 -47.47
C HIS A 108 34.98 36.96 -48.48
N PRO A 109 34.93 36.25 -49.65
CA PRO A 109 34.23 35.00 -50.03
C PRO A 109 34.96 34.06 -51.09
N ARG A 110 34.30 32.92 -51.44
CA ARG A 110 34.44 32.02 -52.64
C ARG A 110 35.75 31.19 -52.75
N SER A 111 35.83 29.95 -53.26
CA SER A 111 35.09 29.26 -54.33
C SER A 111 35.31 27.72 -54.32
N ARG A 112 34.32 26.99 -54.86
CA ARG A 112 34.35 25.75 -55.67
C ARG A 112 35.30 24.59 -55.28
N SER A 113 34.72 23.45 -54.90
CA SER A 113 34.61 22.25 -55.78
C SER A 113 34.07 21.02 -55.02
N SER A 114 33.23 20.25 -55.70
CA SER A 114 32.87 18.85 -55.47
C SER A 114 32.82 18.22 -56.87
N PRO A 115 32.82 16.89 -57.07
CA PRO A 115 32.67 15.80 -56.10
C PRO A 115 33.65 14.62 -56.33
N SER A 116 33.77 13.70 -55.37
CA SER A 116 33.55 12.26 -55.60
C SER A 116 33.78 11.46 -54.33
N ARG A 117 32.79 10.61 -54.05
CA ARG A 117 32.74 9.67 -52.93
C ARG A 117 33.52 8.42 -53.32
N LEU A 118 34.24 7.85 -52.36
CA LEU A 118 34.19 6.45 -51.91
C LEU A 118 35.19 6.31 -50.74
N PRO A 119 34.77 6.06 -49.48
CA PRO A 119 35.71 5.67 -48.45
C PRO A 119 35.90 4.16 -48.41
N ALA A 120 37.15 3.77 -48.20
CA ALA A 120 37.61 2.43 -47.92
C ALA A 120 36.92 1.81 -46.68
N ARG A 121 36.74 0.50 -46.73
CA ARG A 121 36.30 -0.33 -45.60
C ARG A 121 37.34 -0.30 -44.48
N GLU A 122 36.95 0.18 -43.31
CA GLU A 122 37.65 -0.10 -42.05
C GLU A 122 37.02 -1.30 -41.33
N PRO A 123 37.80 -2.25 -40.80
CA PRO A 123 37.30 -3.28 -39.92
C PRO A 123 37.38 -2.83 -38.45
N GLY A 124 36.27 -2.90 -37.73
CA GLY A 124 36.33 -2.99 -36.25
C GLY A 124 35.22 -2.28 -35.51
N LYS A 125 34.12 -2.99 -35.21
CA LYS A 125 33.26 -2.77 -34.02
C LYS A 125 32.54 -4.08 -33.64
N HIS A 126 33.29 -5.06 -33.15
CA HIS A 126 32.74 -6.21 -32.43
C HIS A 126 33.46 -6.36 -31.09
N ALA A 127 33.32 -5.37 -30.21
CA ALA A 127 33.79 -5.46 -28.82
C ALA A 127 32.70 -5.06 -27.80
N GLU A 128 31.70 -4.26 -28.18
CA GLU A 128 30.66 -3.78 -27.25
C GLU A 128 29.52 -4.77 -26.97
N SER A 129 29.41 -5.89 -27.72
CA SER A 129 28.38 -6.90 -27.47
C SER A 129 28.73 -7.91 -26.37
N SER A 130 30.00 -7.97 -25.94
CA SER A 130 30.45 -8.94 -24.93
C SER A 130 30.27 -8.44 -23.48
N GLU A 131 30.26 -7.12 -23.26
CA GLU A 131 30.12 -6.54 -21.92
C GLU A 131 28.68 -6.59 -21.38
N ARG A 132 27.66 -6.54 -22.26
CA ARG A 132 26.25 -6.67 -21.85
C ARG A 132 25.86 -8.07 -21.40
N ALA A 133 26.57 -9.10 -21.85
CA ALA A 133 26.35 -10.49 -21.42
C ALA A 133 27.02 -10.81 -20.07
N ALA A 134 27.99 -10.00 -19.61
CA ALA A 134 28.77 -10.24 -18.40
C ALA A 134 28.09 -9.77 -17.08
N SER A 135 26.99 -9.01 -17.18
CA SER A 135 26.26 -8.46 -16.02
C SER A 135 25.30 -9.47 -15.34
N GLN A 136 25.14 -10.67 -15.91
CA GLN A 136 24.37 -11.76 -15.30
C GLN A 136 25.23 -12.72 -14.45
N ARG A 137 26.41 -12.27 -14.00
CA ARG A 137 27.19 -13.01 -12.99
C ARG A 137 26.55 -12.82 -11.63
N GLY A 138 26.04 -13.93 -11.09
CA GLY A 138 25.22 -14.00 -9.89
C GLY A 138 25.66 -13.06 -8.77
N GLU A 139 24.74 -12.17 -8.40
CA GLU A 139 24.84 -11.38 -7.17
C GLU A 139 25.12 -12.35 -6.02
N ARG A 140 26.27 -12.17 -5.35
CA ARG A 140 26.57 -12.89 -4.12
C ARG A 140 25.38 -12.67 -3.17
N PRO A 141 24.85 -13.71 -2.50
CA PRO A 141 23.70 -13.53 -1.62
C PRO A 141 24.06 -12.50 -0.56
N VAL A 142 23.35 -11.37 -0.59
CA VAL A 142 23.50 -10.34 0.43
C VAL A 142 23.09 -10.97 1.76
N LYS A 143 24.06 -11.17 2.66
CA LYS A 143 23.79 -11.69 4.00
C LYS A 143 23.21 -10.57 4.84
N TYR A 144 21.88 -10.51 4.91
CA TYR A 144 21.20 -9.68 5.89
C TYR A 144 21.28 -10.34 7.28
N ALA A 145 21.11 -9.55 8.34
CA ALA A 145 21.05 -10.06 9.72
C ALA A 145 19.93 -11.11 9.90
N PHE A 146 18.87 -11.01 9.11
CA PHE A 146 17.76 -11.97 9.06
C PHE A 146 17.50 -12.41 7.61
N PRO A 147 17.06 -13.65 7.35
CA PRO A 147 16.70 -14.08 5.99
C PRO A 147 15.50 -13.27 5.43
N THR A 148 14.63 -12.80 6.31
CA THR A 148 13.51 -11.87 6.08
C THR A 148 13.09 -11.31 7.44
N LEU A 149 12.28 -10.24 7.46
CA LEU A 149 11.60 -9.84 8.70
C LEU A 149 10.63 -10.96 9.17
N PRO A 150 10.58 -11.27 10.47
CA PRO A 150 9.54 -12.14 11.03
C PRO A 150 8.16 -11.49 10.90
N ASP A 151 7.10 -12.30 10.90
CA ASP A 151 5.74 -11.78 11.00
C ASP A 151 5.38 -11.53 12.46
N TYR A 152 4.67 -10.43 12.72
CA TYR A 152 4.06 -10.14 14.01
C TYR A 152 2.56 -10.36 13.90
N LEU A 153 2.15 -11.61 14.07
CA LEU A 153 0.76 -12.05 13.95
C LEU A 153 0.36 -12.88 15.15
N ALA A 154 -0.80 -12.56 15.72
CA ALA A 154 -1.42 -13.25 16.85
C ALA A 154 -2.95 -13.31 16.61
N PRO A 155 -3.67 -14.24 17.26
CA PRO A 155 -5.13 -14.20 17.30
C PRO A 155 -5.64 -12.90 17.97
N GLY A 156 -6.83 -12.43 17.59
CA GLY A 156 -7.47 -11.28 18.24
C GLY A 156 -6.91 -9.90 17.85
N LEU A 157 -6.05 -9.83 16.83
CA LEU A 157 -5.54 -8.54 16.35
C LEU A 157 -6.66 -7.68 15.76
N ARG A 158 -6.73 -6.42 16.19
CA ARG A 158 -7.63 -5.42 15.63
C ARG A 158 -7.15 -4.94 14.26
N LEU A 159 -5.84 -4.89 14.09
CA LEU A 159 -5.19 -4.36 12.89
C LEU A 159 -3.95 -5.16 12.56
N VAL A 160 -3.73 -5.44 11.28
CA VAL A 160 -2.44 -5.87 10.75
C VAL A 160 -2.03 -4.91 9.65
N PHE A 161 -0.85 -4.30 9.79
CA PHE A 161 -0.20 -3.58 8.72
C PHE A 161 0.48 -4.55 7.75
N VAL A 162 0.23 -4.38 6.46
CA VAL A 162 0.69 -5.24 5.38
C VAL A 162 1.55 -4.43 4.41
N GLY A 163 2.87 -4.60 4.50
CA GLY A 163 3.84 -4.03 3.57
C GLY A 163 3.86 -4.74 2.21
N ILE A 164 4.54 -4.14 1.23
CA ILE A 164 4.82 -4.80 -0.06
C ILE A 164 5.79 -5.96 0.18
N ASN A 165 6.99 -5.61 0.64
CA ASN A 165 8.06 -6.53 1.01
C ASN A 165 9.06 -5.86 1.98
N PRO A 166 9.84 -6.65 2.74
CA PRO A 166 10.87 -6.11 3.62
C PRO A 166 11.95 -5.34 2.85
N GLY A 167 12.13 -4.06 3.21
CA GLY A 167 13.28 -3.29 2.76
C GLY A 167 14.57 -3.86 3.37
N THR A 168 15.67 -3.89 2.62
CA THR A 168 16.96 -4.44 3.11
C THR A 168 17.42 -3.85 4.44
N ARG A 169 17.27 -2.54 4.64
CA ARG A 169 17.61 -1.87 5.91
C ARG A 169 16.74 -2.35 7.08
N SER A 170 15.46 -2.60 6.82
CA SER A 170 14.55 -3.16 7.82
C SER A 170 14.91 -4.57 8.19
N VAL A 171 15.30 -5.39 7.21
CA VAL A 171 15.85 -6.71 7.48
C VAL A 171 17.15 -6.63 8.27
N VAL A 172 18.09 -5.73 7.95
CA VAL A 172 19.34 -5.57 8.73
C VAL A 172 19.06 -5.16 10.18
N ARG A 173 18.09 -4.27 10.40
CA ARG A 173 17.73 -3.78 11.75
C ARG A 173 16.81 -4.73 12.51
N GLY A 174 16.16 -5.68 11.85
CA GLY A 174 15.15 -6.55 12.46
C GLY A 174 13.82 -5.85 12.78
N HIS A 175 13.59 -4.65 12.23
CA HIS A 175 12.41 -3.85 12.55
C HIS A 175 11.67 -3.33 11.32
N TYR A 176 10.34 -3.36 11.37
CA TYR A 176 9.45 -2.85 10.34
C TYR A 176 9.62 -1.35 10.14
N PHE A 177 9.66 -0.93 8.86
CA PHE A 177 9.75 0.47 8.44
C PHE A 177 10.92 1.28 9.07
N SER A 178 12.00 0.62 9.48
CA SER A 178 13.13 1.22 10.21
C SER A 178 14.07 2.12 9.38
N SER A 179 13.74 2.39 8.11
CA SER A 179 14.56 3.26 7.27
C SER A 179 14.30 4.72 7.60
N PRO A 180 15.33 5.58 7.76
CA PRO A 180 15.12 7.00 8.05
C PRO A 180 14.26 7.73 7.00
N ASN A 181 14.32 7.29 5.75
CA ASN A 181 13.53 7.86 4.66
C ASN A 181 12.09 7.33 4.63
N ASN A 182 11.75 6.35 5.48
CA ASN A 182 10.39 5.84 5.60
C ASN A 182 9.60 6.68 6.62
N ARG A 183 8.43 7.15 6.22
CA ARG A 183 7.60 8.07 7.00
C ARG A 183 6.55 7.37 7.85
N PHE A 184 6.56 6.04 7.92
CA PHE A 184 5.60 5.27 8.70
C PHE A 184 5.59 5.72 10.15
N TRP A 185 6.74 5.65 10.84
CA TRP A 185 6.82 5.94 12.27
C TRP A 185 6.47 7.39 12.62
N PRO A 186 7.01 8.43 11.94
CA PRO A 186 6.58 9.81 12.16
C PRO A 186 5.07 10.01 11.95
N ALA A 187 4.51 9.49 10.85
CA ALA A 187 3.11 9.71 10.51
C ALA A 187 2.15 8.92 11.41
N PHE A 188 2.47 7.66 11.70
CA PHE A 188 1.70 6.80 12.60
C PHE A 188 1.75 7.36 14.02
N SER A 189 2.93 7.72 14.53
CA SER A 189 3.08 8.30 15.86
C SER A 189 2.26 9.58 16.03
N ALA A 190 2.15 10.42 15.00
CA ALA A 190 1.36 11.64 15.04
C ALA A 190 -0.16 11.41 14.93
N SER A 191 -0.61 10.22 14.53
CA SER A 191 -2.03 9.92 14.32
C SER A 191 -2.80 9.75 15.63
N ARG A 192 -4.12 9.92 15.54
CA ARG A 192 -5.08 9.57 16.59
C ARG A 192 -5.02 8.08 16.90
N LEU A 193 -4.83 7.23 15.89
CA LEU A 193 -4.70 5.77 16.06
C LEU A 193 -3.59 5.39 17.05
N ALA A 194 -2.45 6.08 17.01
CA ALA A 194 -1.32 5.83 17.91
C ALA A 194 -1.44 6.54 19.27
N SER A 195 -2.37 7.48 19.42
CA SER A 195 -2.48 8.34 20.60
C SER A 195 -2.74 7.56 21.90
N PRO A 196 -3.66 6.57 21.96
CA PRO A 196 -3.85 5.73 23.15
C PRO A 196 -2.60 4.91 23.50
N ILE A 197 -1.88 4.42 22.49
CA ILE A 197 -0.67 3.60 22.66
C ILE A 197 0.44 4.43 23.30
N ARG A 198 0.67 5.64 22.78
CA ARG A 198 1.65 6.59 23.33
C ARG A 198 1.35 6.95 24.78
N ARG A 199 0.08 7.20 25.11
CA ARG A 199 -0.36 7.46 26.50
C ARG A 199 -0.10 6.26 27.40
N ALA A 200 -0.47 5.05 26.97
CA ALA A 200 -0.26 3.84 27.75
C ALA A 200 1.22 3.53 28.00
N LEU A 201 2.09 3.88 27.06
CA LEU A 201 3.54 3.69 27.17
C LEU A 201 4.27 4.85 27.85
N GLY A 202 3.60 5.98 28.09
CA GLY A 202 4.22 7.18 28.67
C GLY A 202 5.28 7.84 27.78
N ILE A 203 5.14 7.75 26.45
CA ILE A 203 6.15 8.23 25.48
C ILE A 203 5.57 9.26 24.50
N ALA A 204 6.43 10.18 24.06
CA ALA A 204 6.04 11.24 23.12
C ALA A 204 5.87 10.71 21.68
N SER A 205 6.68 9.74 21.27
CA SER A 205 6.68 9.19 19.91
C SER A 205 6.95 7.69 19.86
N LEU A 206 6.41 7.03 18.83
CA LEU A 206 6.67 5.62 18.52
C LEU A 206 7.81 5.49 17.50
N GLY A 207 8.71 4.53 17.74
CA GLY A 207 9.82 4.18 16.86
C GLY A 207 9.77 2.72 16.39
N SER A 208 10.63 2.37 15.43
CA SER A 208 10.68 1.02 14.86
C SER A 208 11.05 -0.08 15.84
N ASP A 209 11.81 0.26 16.87
CA ASP A 209 12.17 -0.60 18.00
C ASP A 209 10.96 -1.08 18.82
N LEU A 210 9.83 -0.38 18.74
CA LEU A 210 8.58 -0.75 19.42
C LEU A 210 7.64 -1.60 18.57
N ASP A 211 8.02 -1.94 17.33
CA ASP A 211 7.15 -2.63 16.37
C ASP A 211 6.58 -3.95 16.89
N ARG A 212 7.39 -4.76 17.57
CA ARG A 212 6.93 -6.01 18.18
C ARG A 212 6.00 -5.78 19.38
N ARG A 213 6.23 -4.72 20.16
CA ARG A 213 5.41 -4.37 21.33
C ARG A 213 4.00 -3.92 20.94
N LEU A 214 3.79 -3.49 19.70
CA LEU A 214 2.46 -3.15 19.20
C LEU A 214 1.49 -4.34 19.16
N LEU A 215 1.99 -5.59 19.25
CA LEU A 215 1.15 -6.77 19.45
C LEU A 215 0.30 -6.67 20.73
N ASP A 216 0.85 -6.10 21.81
CA ASP A 216 0.14 -5.89 23.08
C ASP A 216 -1.03 -4.91 22.94
N PHE A 217 -1.04 -4.12 21.87
CA PHE A 217 -2.08 -3.15 21.52
C PHE A 217 -3.00 -3.64 20.39
N GLY A 218 -2.91 -4.93 20.04
CA GLY A 218 -3.72 -5.54 18.99
C GLY A 218 -3.31 -5.14 17.56
N ILE A 219 -2.07 -4.67 17.37
CA ILE A 219 -1.52 -4.26 16.06
C ILE A 219 -0.38 -5.18 15.65
N GLY A 220 -0.54 -5.84 14.50
CA GLY A 220 0.46 -6.73 13.90
C GLY A 220 1.11 -6.18 12.64
N PHE A 221 2.12 -6.92 12.15
CA PHE A 221 2.88 -6.58 10.95
C PHE A 221 3.16 -7.83 10.11
N THR A 222 3.07 -7.67 8.80
CA THR A 222 3.45 -8.67 7.80
C THR A 222 3.74 -7.98 6.46
N ASP A 223 4.11 -8.77 5.45
CA ASP A 223 4.26 -8.31 4.08
C ASP A 223 3.60 -9.31 3.11
N VAL A 224 3.15 -8.79 1.97
CA VAL A 224 2.62 -9.63 0.88
C VAL A 224 3.71 -10.56 0.36
N VAL A 225 4.91 -10.03 0.12
CA VAL A 225 6.09 -10.75 -0.36
C VAL A 225 7.18 -10.73 0.71
N LYS A 226 7.68 -11.88 1.14
CA LYS A 226 8.75 -11.97 2.17
C LYS A 226 10.15 -12.10 1.59
N ARG A 227 10.34 -11.77 0.31
CA ARG A 227 11.68 -11.59 -0.27
C ARG A 227 12.19 -10.18 0.05
N PRO A 228 13.33 -10.03 0.74
CA PRO A 228 13.95 -8.73 0.92
C PRO A 228 14.39 -8.11 -0.40
N SER A 229 14.21 -6.79 -0.55
CA SER A 229 14.78 -6.04 -1.67
C SER A 229 15.01 -4.56 -1.30
N PRO A 230 15.92 -3.86 -1.99
CA PRO A 230 16.10 -2.43 -1.77
C PRO A 230 14.95 -1.62 -2.37
N ASN A 231 14.29 -2.14 -3.40
CA ASN A 231 13.19 -1.51 -4.09
C ASN A 231 12.11 -2.54 -4.47
N ALA A 232 10.85 -2.22 -4.18
CA ALA A 232 9.69 -3.03 -4.54
C ALA A 232 9.54 -3.26 -6.05
N SER A 233 10.07 -2.36 -6.90
CA SER A 233 10.04 -2.55 -8.36
C SER A 233 10.86 -3.75 -8.85
N THR A 234 11.76 -4.28 -8.01
CA THR A 234 12.54 -5.49 -8.32
C THR A 234 11.77 -6.78 -8.05
N LEU A 235 10.55 -6.71 -7.50
CA LEU A 235 9.70 -7.87 -7.27
C LEU A 235 9.17 -8.41 -8.59
N THR A 236 9.23 -9.73 -8.73
CA THR A 236 8.80 -10.44 -9.93
C THR A 236 7.41 -11.03 -9.74
N ASP A 237 6.74 -11.39 -10.84
CA ASP A 237 5.48 -12.12 -10.79
C ASP A 237 5.62 -13.47 -10.10
N ARG A 238 6.80 -14.10 -10.19
CA ARG A 238 7.13 -15.33 -9.46
C ARG A 238 7.18 -15.11 -7.96
N ASP A 239 7.70 -13.97 -7.51
CA ASP A 239 7.68 -13.61 -6.08
C ASP A 239 6.24 -13.47 -5.59
N VAL A 240 5.40 -12.75 -6.34
CA VAL A 240 3.99 -12.54 -5.99
C VAL A 240 3.21 -13.85 -5.97
N ALA A 241 3.34 -14.68 -7.02
CA ALA A 241 2.69 -15.98 -7.12
C ALA A 241 3.11 -16.93 -5.99
N ARG A 242 4.36 -16.84 -5.53
CA ARG A 242 4.85 -17.61 -4.39
C ARG A 242 4.27 -17.12 -3.06
N TRP A 243 4.32 -15.81 -2.81
CA TRP A 243 4.15 -15.27 -1.45
C TRP A 243 2.74 -14.76 -1.15
N ALA A 244 1.99 -14.24 -2.12
CA ALA A 244 0.64 -13.75 -1.88
C ALA A 244 -0.29 -14.86 -1.32
N PRO A 245 -0.28 -16.11 -1.82
CA PRO A 245 -1.01 -17.22 -1.20
C PRO A 245 -0.62 -17.47 0.26
N LEU A 246 0.66 -17.27 0.61
CA LEU A 246 1.14 -17.40 1.99
C LEU A 246 0.64 -16.25 2.86
N CYS A 247 0.59 -15.03 2.31
CA CYS A 247 -0.05 -13.88 2.97
C CYS A 247 -1.52 -14.16 3.27
N LEU A 248 -2.28 -14.65 2.29
CA LEU A 248 -3.69 -15.00 2.51
C LEU A 248 -3.85 -16.06 3.59
N ARG A 249 -3.02 -17.12 3.59
CA ARG A 249 -3.09 -18.16 4.64
C ARG A 249 -2.83 -17.59 6.03
N ARG A 250 -1.87 -16.68 6.17
CA ARG A 250 -1.58 -15.98 7.43
C ARG A 250 -2.79 -15.16 7.88
N LEU A 251 -3.35 -14.32 6.99
CA LEU A 251 -4.53 -13.51 7.30
C LEU A 251 -5.75 -14.37 7.67
N ARG A 252 -6.00 -15.48 6.97
CA ARG A 252 -7.08 -16.41 7.30
C ARG A 252 -6.87 -17.16 8.62
N ARG A 253 -5.62 -17.44 8.98
CA ARG A 253 -5.29 -18.13 10.23
C ARG A 253 -5.49 -17.23 11.44
N TYR A 254 -4.96 -16.00 11.37
CA TYR A 254 -4.98 -15.07 12.50
C TYR A 254 -6.23 -14.19 12.55
N ARG A 255 -6.96 -14.09 11.45
CA ARG A 255 -8.28 -13.42 11.34
C ARG A 255 -8.28 -12.03 11.98
N PRO A 256 -7.35 -11.12 11.61
CA PRO A 256 -7.40 -9.78 12.16
C PRO A 256 -8.71 -9.09 11.72
N ALA A 257 -9.22 -8.16 12.52
CA ALA A 257 -10.42 -7.40 12.14
C ALA A 257 -10.17 -6.60 10.85
N VAL A 258 -9.01 -5.94 10.74
CA VAL A 258 -8.57 -5.21 9.55
C VAL A 258 -7.16 -5.62 9.09
N ALA A 259 -6.99 -5.84 7.79
CA ALA A 259 -5.71 -5.85 7.11
C ALA A 259 -5.51 -4.53 6.34
N CYS A 260 -4.55 -3.72 6.77
CA CYS A 260 -4.24 -2.43 6.16
C CYS A 260 -3.02 -2.55 5.24
N PHE A 261 -3.19 -2.36 3.94
CA PHE A 261 -2.15 -2.47 2.92
C PHE A 261 -1.47 -1.11 2.69
N HIS A 262 -0.14 -1.09 2.83
CA HIS A 262 0.68 0.09 2.59
C HIS A 262 1.05 0.26 1.12
N GLY A 263 0.20 0.99 0.40
CA GLY A 263 0.39 1.36 -0.99
C GLY A 263 -0.42 0.52 -1.97
N ARG A 264 -0.69 1.12 -3.14
CA ARG A 264 -1.39 0.46 -4.25
C ARG A 264 -0.73 -0.86 -4.64
N THR A 265 0.59 -0.85 -4.79
CA THR A 265 1.39 -2.03 -5.15
C THR A 265 1.20 -3.21 -4.19
N ALA A 266 1.11 -2.96 -2.88
CA ALA A 266 0.89 -4.04 -1.91
C ALA A 266 -0.47 -4.70 -2.16
N TRP A 267 -1.50 -3.87 -2.33
CA TRP A 267 -2.85 -4.34 -2.60
C TRP A 267 -2.96 -5.06 -3.95
N GLU A 268 -2.38 -4.50 -5.02
CA GLU A 268 -2.35 -5.10 -6.36
C GLU A 268 -1.64 -6.46 -6.36
N HIS A 269 -0.49 -6.58 -5.68
CA HIS A 269 0.21 -7.86 -5.56
C HIS A 269 -0.62 -8.89 -4.82
N PHE A 270 -1.29 -8.48 -3.73
CA PHE A 270 -2.19 -9.37 -3.01
C PHE A 270 -3.38 -9.79 -3.88
N GLN A 271 -4.06 -8.83 -4.51
CA GLN A 271 -5.18 -9.04 -5.41
C GLN A 271 -4.82 -9.97 -6.56
N ARG A 272 -3.79 -9.65 -7.34
CA ARG A 272 -3.36 -10.49 -8.48
C ARG A 272 -2.91 -11.88 -8.05
N GLY A 273 -2.28 -11.99 -6.89
CA GLY A 273 -1.76 -13.27 -6.40
C GLY A 273 -2.81 -14.18 -5.80
N VAL A 274 -3.90 -13.65 -5.24
CA VAL A 274 -4.89 -14.45 -4.51
C VAL A 274 -6.35 -14.05 -4.66
N LEU A 275 -6.72 -12.99 -5.33
CA LEU A 275 -8.12 -12.60 -5.52
C LEU A 275 -8.45 -12.77 -7.02
N ARG A 276 -9.62 -13.31 -7.32
CA ARG A 276 -10.08 -13.49 -8.71
C ARG A 276 -10.98 -12.32 -9.08
N ASP A 277 -11.02 -11.99 -10.37
CA ASP A 277 -11.96 -11.03 -10.96
C ASP A 277 -11.98 -9.66 -10.27
N VAL A 278 -10.77 -9.14 -10.02
CA VAL A 278 -10.59 -7.88 -9.30
C VAL A 278 -10.56 -6.71 -10.30
N PRO A 279 -11.27 -5.61 -10.02
CA PRO A 279 -11.15 -4.38 -10.80
C PRO A 279 -9.69 -3.93 -10.91
N SER A 280 -9.26 -3.53 -12.11
CA SER A 280 -7.93 -2.96 -12.33
C SER A 280 -7.74 -1.61 -11.64
N THR A 281 -8.83 -0.97 -11.21
CA THR A 281 -8.84 0.33 -10.54
C THR A 281 -9.55 0.25 -9.19
N PHE A 282 -8.92 0.81 -8.17
CA PHE A 282 -9.49 0.97 -6.83
C PHE A 282 -9.10 2.31 -6.23
N ALA A 283 -9.96 2.83 -5.36
CA ALA A 283 -9.66 3.98 -4.53
C ALA A 283 -8.89 3.53 -3.27
N LEU A 284 -8.10 4.44 -2.70
CA LEU A 284 -7.56 4.24 -1.34
C LEU A 284 -8.71 4.28 -0.31
N GLY A 285 -8.51 3.65 0.84
CA GLY A 285 -9.50 3.52 1.91
C GLY A 285 -10.03 2.09 2.05
N ALA A 286 -11.22 1.96 2.62
CA ALA A 286 -11.88 0.66 2.80
C ALA A 286 -12.15 -0.02 1.45
N GLN A 287 -11.87 -1.32 1.37
CA GLN A 287 -12.06 -2.10 0.15
C GLN A 287 -13.24 -3.06 0.33
N SER A 288 -14.15 -3.06 -0.64
CA SER A 288 -15.06 -4.18 -0.85
C SER A 288 -14.27 -5.36 -1.40
N HIS A 289 -14.47 -6.54 -0.82
CA HIS A 289 -13.86 -7.75 -1.33
C HIS A 289 -14.92 -8.86 -1.43
N GLU A 290 -15.43 -9.10 -2.63
CA GLU A 290 -16.57 -9.98 -2.86
C GLU A 290 -16.23 -11.48 -2.84
N SER A 291 -14.96 -11.87 -3.03
CA SER A 291 -14.61 -13.31 -3.14
C SER A 291 -14.73 -14.13 -1.84
N GLY A 292 -15.03 -13.51 -0.69
CA GLY A 292 -15.10 -14.21 0.61
C GLY A 292 -13.79 -14.85 1.08
N ARG A 293 -12.69 -14.76 0.31
CA ARG A 293 -11.42 -15.45 0.59
C ARG A 293 -10.76 -15.04 1.90
N LEU A 294 -10.93 -13.79 2.30
CA LEU A 294 -10.40 -13.24 3.55
C LEU A 294 -11.28 -13.54 4.76
N GLY A 295 -12.41 -14.22 4.57
CA GLY A 295 -13.39 -14.45 5.63
C GLY A 295 -13.87 -13.11 6.23
N PRO A 296 -13.86 -12.95 7.56
CA PRO A 296 -14.35 -11.73 8.20
C PRO A 296 -13.38 -10.55 8.11
N THR A 297 -12.11 -10.77 7.76
CA THR A 297 -11.09 -9.71 7.73
C THR A 297 -11.44 -8.67 6.67
N ARG A 298 -11.60 -7.42 7.11
CA ARG A 298 -11.81 -6.26 6.23
C ARG A 298 -10.49 -5.74 5.71
N CYS A 299 -10.48 -5.16 4.51
CA CYS A 299 -9.28 -4.57 3.91
C CYS A 299 -9.36 -3.06 3.86
N PHE A 300 -8.23 -2.40 4.10
CA PHE A 300 -8.07 -0.96 3.95
C PHE A 300 -6.75 -0.66 3.25
N VAL A 301 -6.71 0.28 2.31
CA VAL A 301 -5.50 0.61 1.55
C VAL A 301 -5.12 2.06 1.80
N ILE A 302 -3.88 2.30 2.20
CA ILE A 302 -3.34 3.65 2.43
C ILE A 302 -2.17 3.93 1.48
N PRO A 303 -1.72 5.19 1.34
CA PRO A 303 -0.51 5.47 0.57
C PRO A 303 0.72 4.78 1.16
N ASN A 304 1.71 4.50 0.30
CA ASN A 304 2.97 3.90 0.73
C ASN A 304 3.83 4.96 1.48
N PRO A 305 4.31 4.69 2.70
CA PRO A 305 5.12 5.63 3.47
C PRO A 305 6.59 5.71 3.05
N SER A 306 7.04 4.89 2.10
CA SER A 306 8.40 4.92 1.55
C SER A 306 8.78 6.30 1.03
N GLY A 307 10.00 6.77 1.29
CA GLY A 307 10.51 8.04 0.76
C GLY A 307 10.50 8.15 -0.76
N ALA A 308 10.49 7.01 -1.48
CA ALA A 308 10.33 7.00 -2.94
C ALA A 308 8.96 7.51 -3.41
N ASN A 309 7.95 7.51 -2.54
CA ASN A 309 6.63 8.06 -2.82
C ASN A 309 6.54 9.55 -2.40
N ALA A 310 7.09 10.44 -3.21
CA ALA A 310 7.18 11.87 -2.89
C ALA A 310 5.83 12.61 -2.87
N HIS A 311 4.74 11.99 -3.34
CA HIS A 311 3.42 12.62 -3.46
C HIS A 311 2.69 12.85 -2.14
N TYR A 312 3.09 12.17 -1.07
CA TYR A 312 2.43 12.28 0.22
C TYR A 312 3.42 12.87 1.22
N SER A 313 2.99 13.82 2.05
CA SER A 313 3.74 14.31 3.19
C SER A 313 3.52 13.41 4.43
N VAL A 314 4.26 13.67 5.51
CA VAL A 314 3.96 13.05 6.82
C VAL A 314 2.53 13.38 7.25
N ARG A 315 2.09 14.63 7.06
CA ARG A 315 0.74 15.09 7.39
C ARG A 315 -0.34 14.33 6.61
N ASP A 316 -0.13 14.11 5.31
CA ASP A 316 -1.09 13.36 4.50
C ASP A 316 -1.20 11.91 4.98
N LEU A 317 -0.06 11.28 5.28
CA LEU A 317 -0.04 9.92 5.83
C LEU A 317 -0.71 9.85 7.21
N THR A 318 -0.48 10.83 8.08
CA THR A 318 -1.18 10.94 9.37
C THR A 318 -2.69 10.98 9.18
N GLY A 319 -3.19 11.79 8.24
CA GLY A 319 -4.62 11.84 7.91
C GLY A 319 -5.18 10.49 7.41
N TRP A 320 -4.38 9.68 6.73
CA TRP A 320 -4.78 8.32 6.35
C TRP A 320 -4.84 7.35 7.53
N TYR A 321 -3.95 7.48 8.52
CA TYR A 321 -4.04 6.71 9.76
C TYR A 321 -5.22 7.14 10.62
N ASP A 322 -5.61 8.41 10.59
CA ASP A 322 -6.82 8.89 11.28
C ASP A 322 -8.09 8.33 10.63
N ARG A 323 -8.15 8.27 9.30
CA ARG A 323 -9.26 7.58 8.58
C ARG A 323 -9.30 6.09 8.89
N LEU A 324 -8.14 5.46 9.08
CA LEU A 324 -8.06 4.06 9.51
C LEU A 324 -8.59 3.88 10.94
N ASP A 325 -8.33 4.83 11.84
CA ASP A 325 -8.90 4.84 13.20
C ASP A 325 -10.43 4.94 13.18
N ASP A 326 -10.97 5.79 12.30
CA ASP A 326 -12.42 5.91 12.09
C ASP A 326 -13.01 4.58 11.62
N PHE A 327 -12.39 3.96 10.60
CA PHE A 327 -12.82 2.66 10.08
C PHE A 327 -12.76 1.53 11.12
N LEU A 328 -11.72 1.51 11.96
CA LEU A 328 -11.61 0.54 13.07
C LEU A 328 -12.70 0.76 14.13
N SER A 329 -13.08 2.02 14.37
CA SER A 329 -14.14 2.37 15.31
C SER A 329 -15.51 1.92 14.81
N GLU A 330 -15.79 2.10 13.52
CA GLU A 330 -17.00 1.60 12.85
C GLU A 330 -17.12 0.07 12.96
N ILE A 331 -16.04 -0.66 12.67
CA ILE A 331 -16.03 -2.13 12.79
C ILE A 331 -16.29 -2.56 14.24
N GLY A 332 -15.59 -1.94 15.20
CA GLY A 332 -15.78 -2.28 16.62
C GLY A 332 -17.20 -1.98 17.11
N ALA A 333 -17.85 -0.94 16.58
CA ALA A 333 -19.26 -0.65 16.89
C ALA A 333 -20.19 -1.72 16.30
N LEU A 334 -19.99 -2.13 15.04
CA LEU A 334 -20.77 -3.18 14.39
C LEU A 334 -20.64 -4.52 15.12
N GLU A 335 -19.44 -4.90 15.55
CA GLU A 335 -19.20 -6.14 16.28
C GLU A 335 -19.94 -6.16 17.63
N ARG A 336 -19.98 -5.02 18.35
CA ARG A 336 -20.77 -4.89 19.59
C ARG A 336 -22.26 -5.04 19.35
N VAL A 337 -22.79 -4.43 18.29
CA VAL A 337 -24.22 -4.53 17.94
C VAL A 337 -24.59 -5.97 17.57
N VAL A 338 -23.82 -6.62 16.69
CA VAL A 338 -24.06 -8.01 16.28
C VAL A 338 -23.94 -8.95 17.47
N GLY A 339 -22.96 -8.74 18.36
CA GLY A 339 -22.83 -9.49 19.60
C GLY A 339 -24.05 -9.35 20.51
N ALA A 340 -24.53 -8.12 20.71
CA ALA A 340 -25.72 -7.85 21.52
C ALA A 340 -27.00 -8.46 20.95
N LEU A 341 -27.15 -8.49 19.62
CA LEU A 341 -28.31 -9.11 18.97
C LEU A 341 -28.29 -10.63 19.08
N LYS A 342 -27.12 -11.27 18.97
CA LYS A 342 -26.99 -12.72 19.16
C LYS A 342 -27.32 -13.15 20.59
N PHE A 343 -26.87 -12.38 21.58
CA PHE A 343 -27.15 -12.64 22.99
C PHE A 343 -28.63 -12.50 23.37
N ARG A 344 -29.43 -11.74 22.60
CA ARG A 344 -30.88 -11.60 22.82
C ARG A 344 -31.73 -12.66 22.12
N ALA A 345 -31.11 -13.47 21.25
CA ALA A 345 -31.78 -14.51 20.48
C ALA A 345 -31.56 -15.91 21.08
N GLU A 346 -30.71 -16.00 22.11
CA GLU A 346 -30.51 -17.16 22.99
C GLU A 346 -31.28 -16.92 24.30
#